data_AF-I8QY90-F1
#
_entry.id   AF-I8QY90-F1
#
_cell.length_a   1.000
_cell.length_b   1.000
_cell.length_c   1.000
_cell.angle_alpha   90.00
_cell.angle_beta   90.00
_cell.angle_gamma   90.00
#
_symmetry.space_group_name_H-M   'P 1'
#
loop_
_entity.id
_entity.type
_entity.pdbx_description
1 polymer ?
#
loop_
_entity_poly.entity_id
_entity_poly.type
_entity_poly.pdbx_seq_one_letter_code
_entity_poly.pdbx_strand_id
1 'polypeptide(L)' 'MFVIAAIFFPLVLLGLLLAMERVERPLNAADTGKGLEGFLDNAQPDEVDTFVQQGLPAALERYRRRLRRPSPGKHRAA' A
#
# COMPACT_ATOMS: atom_id res chain seq x y z
N MET A 1 -31.17 31.42 10.49
CA MET A 1 -30.76 30.05 10.06
C MET A 1 -29.51 30.09 9.19
N PHE A 2 -29.45 30.90 8.12
CA PHE A 2 -28.29 30.97 7.21
C PHE A 2 -26.98 31.40 7.87
N VAL A 3 -27.02 32.34 8.82
CA VAL A 3 -25.84 32.85 9.54
C VAL A 3 -25.13 31.77 10.35
N ILE A 4 -25.89 30.86 10.96
CA ILE A 4 -25.33 29.74 11.73
C ILE A 4 -24.60 28.78 10.79
N ALA A 5 -25.22 28.44 9.65
CA ALA A 5 -24.59 27.58 8.64
C ALA A 5 -23.32 28.23 8.07
N ALA A 6 -23.32 29.54 7.80
CA ALA A 6 -22.16 30.24 7.27
C ALA A 6 -20.94 30.21 8.21
N ILE A 7 -21.16 30.15 9.52
CA ILE A 7 -20.08 30.07 10.54
C ILE A 7 -19.65 28.62 10.77
N PHE A 8 -20.60 27.70 10.89
CA PHE A 8 -20.30 26.30 11.17
C PHE A 8 -19.70 25.56 9.96
N PHE A 9 -20.13 25.89 8.74
CA PHE A 9 -19.65 25.23 7.52
C PHE A 9 -18.12 25.27 7.38
N PRO A 10 -17.43 26.42 7.45
CA PRO A 10 -15.97 26.46 7.36
C PRO A 10 -15.29 25.72 8.52
N LEU A 11 -15.87 25.73 9.73
CA LEU A 11 -15.32 25.03 10.89
C LEU A 11 -15.42 23.50 10.72
N VAL A 12 -16.54 23.00 10.21
CA VAL A 12 -16.73 21.58 9.89
C VAL A 12 -15.79 21.16 8.77
N LEU A 13 -15.64 21.99 7.73
CA LEU A 13 -14.73 21.71 6.61
C LEU A 13 -13.27 21.68 7.07
N LEU A 14 -12.87 22.62 7.93
CA LEU A 14 -11.54 22.62 8.55
C LEU A 14 -11.32 21.35 9.37
N GLY A 15 -12.30 20.95 10.19
CA GLY A 15 -12.23 19.70 10.96
C GLY A 15 -12.12 18.46 10.06
N LEU A 16 -12.84 18.44 8.94
CA LEU A 16 -12.77 17.37 7.95
C LEU A 16 -11.38 17.32 7.26
N LEU A 17 -10.82 18.48 6.93
CA LEU A 17 -9.48 18.59 6.35
C LEU A 17 -8.40 18.14 7.34
N LEU A 18 -8.49 18.49 8.63
CA LEU A 18 -7.57 17.96 9.64
C LEU A 18 -7.74 16.44 9.81
N ALA A 19 -8.97 15.95 9.73
CA ALA A 19 -9.23 14.52 9.80
C ALA A 19 -8.68 13.75 8.60
N MET A 20 -8.37 14.41 7.48
CA MET A 20 -7.75 13.76 6.32
C MET A 20 -6.45 13.05 6.67
N GLU A 21 -5.64 13.49 7.64
CA GLU A 21 -4.44 12.74 8.03
C GLU A 21 -4.79 11.30 8.47
N ARG A 22 -5.96 11.11 9.10
CA ARG A 22 -6.44 9.79 9.53
C ARG A 22 -7.07 8.99 8.40
N VAL A 23 -7.57 9.64 7.36
CA VAL A 23 -8.09 9.03 6.12
C VAL A 23 -6.94 8.70 5.14
N GLU A 24 -5.87 9.48 5.16
CA GLU A 24 -4.69 9.32 4.33
C GLU A 24 -3.79 8.19 4.82
N ARG A 25 -3.74 7.91 6.13
CA ARG A 25 -2.97 6.77 6.68
C ARG A 25 -3.37 5.40 6.10
N PRO A 26 -4.66 5.02 6.02
CA PRO A 26 -5.04 3.77 5.37
C PRO A 26 -4.83 3.81 3.85
N LEU A 27 -4.96 4.98 3.20
CA LEU A 27 -4.64 5.13 1.77
C LEU A 27 -3.13 4.96 1.49
N ASN A 28 -2.27 5.50 2.34
CA ASN A 28 -0.81 5.34 2.26
C ASN A 28 -0.35 3.92 2.62
N ALA A 29 -1.10 3.19 3.44
CA ALA A 29 -0.87 1.76 3.65
C ALA A 29 -1.29 0.92 2.45
N ALA A 30 -2.32 1.38 1.72
CA ALA A 30 -2.78 0.83 0.44
C ALA A 30 -1.98 1.34 -0.77
N ASP A 31 -0.89 2.09 -0.54
CA ASP A 31 0.07 2.54 -1.56
C ASP A 31 0.80 1.32 -2.15
N THR A 32 0.05 0.62 -2.98
CA THR A 32 0.38 -0.59 -3.73
C THR A 32 1.49 -0.28 -4.75
N GLY A 33 1.79 1.00 -4.99
CA GLY A 33 2.91 1.45 -5.82
C GLY A 33 4.29 1.17 -5.21
N LYS A 34 4.42 1.11 -3.87
CA LYS A 34 5.71 0.82 -3.21
C LYS A 34 6.14 -0.63 -3.48
N GLY A 35 6.99 -0.82 -4.48
CA GLY A 35 7.51 -2.13 -4.90
C GLY A 35 6.81 -2.72 -6.12
N LEU A 36 5.86 -1.99 -6.73
CA LEU A 36 5.23 -2.40 -7.99
C LEU A 36 6.22 -2.40 -9.14
N GLU A 37 7.03 -1.35 -9.26
CA GLU A 37 8.05 -1.24 -10.30
C GLU A 37 9.06 -2.40 -10.21
N GLY A 38 9.58 -2.66 -9.01
CA GLY A 38 10.47 -3.80 -8.77
C GLY A 38 9.81 -5.17 -8.94
N PHE A 39 8.49 -5.28 -8.72
CA PHE A 39 7.71 -6.47 -9.03
C PHE A 39 7.59 -6.65 -10.55
N LEU A 40 7.21 -5.62 -11.31
CA LEU A 40 7.08 -5.74 -12.77
C LEU A 40 8.41 -6.11 -13.44
N ASP A 41 9.53 -5.62 -12.91
CA ASP A 41 10.87 -5.92 -13.45
C ASP A 41 11.40 -7.32 -13.06
N ASN A 42 11.01 -7.84 -11.89
CA ASN A 42 11.63 -9.05 -11.31
C ASN A 42 10.63 -10.14 -10.89
N ALA A 43 9.36 -10.03 -11.27
CA ALA A 43 8.32 -10.97 -10.88
C ALA A 43 8.62 -12.36 -11.43
N GLN A 44 8.54 -13.34 -10.55
CA GLN A 44 8.68 -14.74 -10.91
C GLN A 44 7.32 -15.29 -11.40
N PRO A 45 7.27 -16.30 -12.29
CA PRO A 45 6.01 -16.82 -12.85
C PRO A 45 4.96 -17.19 -11.79
N ASP A 46 5.38 -17.76 -10.67
CA ASP A 46 4.49 -18.12 -9.54
C ASP A 46 3.85 -16.89 -8.87
N GLU A 47 4.54 -15.74 -8.88
CA GLU A 47 4.06 -14.48 -8.32
C GLU A 47 3.09 -13.78 -9.29
N VAL A 48 3.30 -13.94 -10.60
CA VAL A 48 2.38 -13.50 -11.66
C VAL A 48 1.09 -14.32 -11.65
N ASP A 49 1.18 -15.63 -11.44
CA ASP A 49 -0.01 -16.48 -11.35
C ASP A 49 -0.85 -16.13 -10.10
N THR A 50 -0.18 -15.81 -9.00
CA THR A 50 -0.83 -15.24 -7.80
C THR A 50 -1.48 -13.89 -8.09
N PHE A 51 -0.83 -13.03 -8.88
CA PHE A 51 -1.41 -11.75 -9.31
C PHE A 51 -2.70 -11.95 -10.13
N VAL A 52 -2.71 -12.91 -11.06
CA VAL A 52 -3.89 -13.22 -11.89
C VAL A 52 -5.04 -13.77 -11.05
N GLN A 53 -4.74 -14.66 -10.09
CA GLN A 53 -5.76 -15.35 -9.30
C GLN A 53 -6.28 -14.55 -8.09
N GLN A 54 -5.41 -13.77 -7.45
CA GLN A 54 -5.66 -13.14 -6.13
C GLN A 54 -5.47 -11.62 -6.14
N GLY A 55 -5.01 -11.05 -7.24
CA GLY A 55 -4.78 -9.62 -7.40
C GLY A 55 -3.43 -9.13 -6.87
N LEU A 56 -3.17 -7.84 -7.11
CA LEU A 56 -1.89 -7.17 -6.83
C LEU A 56 -1.46 -7.16 -5.36
N PRO A 57 -2.37 -6.95 -4.37
CA PRO A 57 -1.96 -6.92 -2.97
C PRO A 57 -1.36 -8.25 -2.49
N ALA A 58 -1.93 -9.37 -2.91
CA ALA A 58 -1.47 -10.71 -2.55
C ALA A 58 -0.11 -11.06 -3.18
N ALA A 59 0.07 -10.68 -4.45
CA ALA A 59 1.33 -10.89 -5.17
C ALA A 59 2.49 -10.07 -4.57
N LEU A 60 2.26 -8.79 -4.24
CA LEU A 60 3.27 -7.93 -3.64
C LEU A 60 3.70 -8.38 -2.24
N GLU A 61 2.78 -8.88 -1.42
CA GLU A 61 3.11 -9.45 -0.12
C GLU A 61 4.03 -10.67 -0.26
N ARG A 62 3.79 -11.53 -1.27
CA ARG A 62 4.62 -12.71 -1.56
C ARG A 62 6.02 -12.31 -2.05
N TYR A 63 6.10 -11.35 -2.97
CA TYR A 63 7.35 -10.76 -3.45
C TYR A 63 8.15 -10.14 -2.28
N ARG A 64 7.52 -9.33 -1.43
CA ARG A 64 8.17 -8.72 -0.25
C ARG A 64 8.68 -9.78 0.74
N ARG A 65 7.93 -10.86 0.96
CA ARG A 65 8.38 -11.99 1.79
C ARG A 65 9.60 -12.69 1.21
N ARG A 66 9.68 -12.81 -0.12
CA ARG A 66 10.86 -13.35 -0.80
C ARG A 66 12.07 -12.43 -0.61
N LEU A 67 11.93 -11.11 -0.79
CA LEU A 67 13.02 -10.16 -0.57
C LEU A 67 13.50 -10.12 0.90
N ARG A 68 12.56 -10.28 1.85
CA ARG A 68 12.88 -10.28 3.29
C ARG A 68 13.49 -11.57 3.80
N ARG A 69 13.33 -12.70 3.10
CA ARG A 69 14.02 -13.94 3.43
C ARG A 69 15.38 -13.93 2.75
N PRO A 70 16.50 -13.78 3.48
CA PRO A 70 17.79 -14.09 2.89
C PRO A 70 17.72 -15.56 2.50
N SER A 71 17.93 -15.85 1.21
CA SER A 71 17.96 -17.21 0.70
C SER A 71 18.88 -18.05 1.59
N PRO A 72 18.37 -19.04 2.36
CA PRO A 72 19.20 -19.88 3.20
C PRO A 72 19.82 -20.95 2.30
N GLY A 73 20.77 -20.55 1.46
CA GLY A 73 21.24 -21.41 0.38
C GLY A 73 22.66 -21.15 -0.12
N LYS A 74 23.39 -20.17 0.41
CA LYS A 74 24.77 -19.91 -0.02
C LYS A 74 25.76 -19.83 1.15
N HIS A 75 25.68 -20.82 2.04
CA HIS A 75 26.68 -21.10 3.10
C HIS A 75 27.03 -22.60 3.13
N ARG A 76 27.12 -23.26 1.96
CA ARG A 76 27.67 -24.61 1.80
C ARG A 76 28.55 -24.68 0.56
N ALA A 77 29.68 -23.99 0.59
CA ALA A 77 30.85 -24.27 -0.26
C ALA A 77 32.01 -23.38 0.21
N ALA A 78 32.67 -23.79 1.29
CA ALA A 78 34.06 -23.45 1.60
C ALA A 78 34.60 -24.54 2.53
#